data_AF-A0A962W155-F1
#
_entry.id   AF-A0A962W155-F1
#
_cell.length_a   1.000
_cell.length_b   1.000
_cell.length_c   1.000
_cell.angle_alpha   90.00
_cell.angle_beta   90.00
_cell.angle_gamma   90.00
#
_symmetry.space_group_name_H-M   'P 1'
#
loop_
_entity.id
_entity.type
_entity.pdbx_description
1 polymer ?
#
loop_
_entity_poly.entity_id
_entity_poly.type
_entity_poly.pdbx_seq_one_letter_code
_entity_poly.pdbx_strand_id
1 'polypeptide(L)'
;MLEASVAYQDDSNLTGNSLLLGDYPVTESGYDEMFAAPGLLRPHWGDMARALEEIGGVELERRHSEVQRLLQADGVTYNTYDDPRGSLRRWLVDPIPLLMTGEEWSALAVGLEQRTRLLNALLADLYDRRLAIRQGWLPPELIYAHLGFLPSCHQSLPAGCRWLTFHGVDLARGPDGAFRVHGDRAQSPSGAGYTLENRVILARALPMLYRDAPLRRLASFLETERATLAGMARHNPDSPHVVLLTPGPNSPVYFEHAYLANYLSLSLVEGEDLVVRDGRVWLKTLGGLRPVDVILRRVSDAFCDPLELRGDSLLGIPGLLQAVRGGHVALANALGSGLIENLGLAAFLPLLCRQLLGEDLKLPSLATWWCGDPAERGYVLEHLDRLVVRSILADGPCWDGGQLDAAARARLVERIQANPYRFVGQEPLPLSTAPVLEEGRLTPRPVILRGFVVADGDGYRVMPGGLARVSSGLDTLRASLQNGGISKDWWVLAPTPQRHVSLLRQSYGPIVVTRDGSDLPSRVADDLYWMGRYLERLDSTARLLREAFGRLLEWEQDNTDERCLDDLL
;
A
#
# COMPACT_ATOMS: atom_id res chain seq x y z
N MET A 1 46.31 0.32 42.16
CA MET A 1 46.64 1.28 41.09
C MET A 1 47.47 0.49 40.08
N LEU A 2 46.79 -0.10 39.10
CA LEU A 2 47.35 -0.93 38.03
C LEU A 2 46.32 -0.89 36.90
N GLU A 3 46.73 -0.33 35.77
CA GLU A 3 45.98 -0.27 34.52
C GLU A 3 45.83 -1.68 33.93
N ALA A 4 44.69 -1.93 33.30
CA ALA A 4 44.53 -3.00 32.33
C ALA A 4 43.67 -2.49 31.18
N SER A 5 44.34 -2.13 30.09
CA SER A 5 43.76 -1.88 28.78
C SER A 5 43.16 -3.18 28.24
N VAL A 6 41.87 -3.20 27.94
CA VAL A 6 41.26 -4.26 27.13
C VAL A 6 41.19 -3.74 25.71
N ALA A 7 41.99 -4.37 24.85
CA ALA A 7 42.13 -4.06 23.44
C ALA A 7 40.81 -4.26 22.69
N TYR A 8 40.44 -3.27 21.87
CA TYR A 8 39.50 -3.42 20.76
C TYR A 8 40.21 -4.29 19.71
N GLN A 9 39.76 -5.54 19.54
CA GLN A 9 40.20 -6.37 18.42
C GLN A 9 39.41 -5.95 17.18
N ASP A 10 40.17 -5.49 16.19
CA ASP A 10 39.76 -5.09 14.85
C ASP A 10 39.50 -6.39 14.04
N ASP A 11 38.24 -6.82 13.97
CA ASP A 11 37.80 -8.04 13.27
C ASP A 11 37.45 -7.73 11.80
N SER A 12 38.40 -7.13 11.06
CA SER A 12 38.23 -6.74 9.66
C SER A 12 38.49 -7.88 8.65
N ASN A 13 38.39 -9.15 9.05
CA ASN A 13 38.64 -10.31 8.17
C ASN A 13 37.48 -11.32 8.21
N LEU A 14 36.34 -10.96 7.62
CA LEU A 14 35.24 -11.90 7.31
C LEU A 14 35.42 -12.61 5.95
N THR A 15 36.62 -12.63 5.37
CA THR A 15 36.91 -13.28 4.07
C THR A 15 37.32 -14.75 4.20
N GLY A 16 36.77 -15.46 5.19
CA GLY A 16 37.02 -16.89 5.42
C GLY A 16 35.77 -17.73 5.17
N ASN A 17 35.51 -18.10 3.91
CA ASN A 17 34.60 -19.17 3.51
C ASN A 17 33.09 -18.99 3.81
N SER A 18 32.53 -17.81 3.54
CA SER A 18 31.06 -17.63 3.52
C SER A 18 30.47 -18.18 2.22
N LEU A 19 29.77 -19.32 2.31
CA LEU A 19 29.08 -19.95 1.17
C LEU A 19 27.83 -19.17 0.70
N LEU A 20 27.21 -18.38 1.59
CA LEU A 20 25.97 -17.65 1.28
C LEU A 20 26.22 -16.23 0.77
N LEU A 21 27.14 -15.48 1.42
CA LEU A 21 27.43 -14.09 1.06
C LEU A 21 28.55 -13.98 0.02
N GLY A 22 29.46 -14.96 -0.06
CA GLY A 22 30.59 -14.94 -1.00
C GLY A 22 30.17 -15.01 -2.48
N ASP A 23 29.00 -15.58 -2.77
CA ASP A 23 28.44 -15.73 -4.12
C ASP A 23 27.51 -14.56 -4.52
N TYR A 24 27.35 -13.52 -3.69
CA TYR A 24 26.43 -12.40 -3.98
C TYR A 24 27.00 -11.48 -5.07
N PRO A 25 26.35 -11.37 -6.25
CA PRO A 25 26.90 -10.61 -7.36
C PRO A 25 26.62 -9.11 -7.18
N VAL A 26 27.58 -8.36 -6.64
CA VAL A 26 27.48 -6.88 -6.58
C VAL A 26 27.89 -6.31 -7.94
N THR A 27 27.03 -5.52 -8.57
CA THR A 27 27.41 -4.79 -9.78
C THR A 27 28.34 -3.63 -9.42
N GLU A 28 29.40 -3.40 -10.21
CA GLU A 28 30.32 -2.27 -10.01
C GLU A 28 29.65 -0.89 -10.23
N SER A 29 28.50 -0.89 -10.91
CA SER A 29 27.67 0.30 -11.11
C SER A 29 26.32 0.11 -10.42
N GLY A 30 25.91 1.10 -9.61
CA GLY A 30 24.66 1.07 -8.86
C GLY A 30 24.86 1.17 -7.34
N TYR A 31 23.75 1.34 -6.62
CA TYR A 31 23.73 1.32 -5.16
C TYR A 31 23.12 0.00 -4.70
N ASP A 32 23.90 -0.86 -4.04
CA ASP A 32 23.37 -2.03 -3.36
C ASP A 32 23.11 -1.71 -1.88
N GLU A 33 21.96 -2.16 -1.38
CA GLU A 33 21.52 -1.89 -0.01
C GLU A 33 22.33 -2.69 1.02
N MET A 34 22.93 -3.83 0.65
CA MET A 34 23.71 -4.70 1.54
C MET A 34 25.21 -4.45 1.45
N PHE A 35 25.75 -4.31 0.23
CA PHE A 35 27.17 -4.08 -0.04
C PHE A 35 27.45 -2.66 -0.54
N ALA A 36 28.55 -2.07 -0.06
CA ALA A 36 29.04 -0.77 -0.55
C ALA A 36 29.90 -0.92 -1.82
N ALA A 37 30.60 -2.05 -1.95
CA ALA A 37 31.39 -2.46 -3.09
C ALA A 37 31.51 -4.00 -3.06
N PRO A 38 31.95 -4.66 -4.14
CA PRO A 38 32.19 -6.11 -4.12
C PRO A 38 33.04 -6.53 -2.91
N GLY A 39 32.49 -7.39 -2.05
CA GLY A 39 33.14 -7.87 -0.82
C GLY A 39 33.15 -6.89 0.37
N LEU A 40 32.68 -5.65 0.20
CA LEU A 40 32.62 -4.64 1.28
C LEU A 40 31.19 -4.49 1.80
N LEU A 41 30.87 -5.21 2.87
CA LEU A 41 29.57 -5.14 3.54
C LEU A 41 29.35 -3.76 4.17
N ARG A 42 28.12 -3.23 4.10
CA ARG A 42 27.78 -1.99 4.82
C ARG A 42 27.77 -2.24 6.34
N PRO A 43 28.26 -1.29 7.16
CA PRO A 43 28.39 -1.51 8.61
C PRO A 43 27.09 -1.93 9.32
N HIS A 44 25.96 -1.34 8.94
CA HIS A 44 24.66 -1.64 9.56
C HIS A 44 24.08 -3.02 9.17
N TRP A 45 24.68 -3.71 8.20
CA TRP A 45 24.33 -5.09 7.84
C TRP A 45 25.12 -6.15 8.61
N GLY A 46 26.19 -5.79 9.33
CA GLY A 46 27.10 -6.76 9.96
C GLY A 46 26.41 -7.81 10.83
N ASP A 47 25.51 -7.41 11.71
CA ASP A 47 24.78 -8.33 12.60
C ASP A 47 23.81 -9.23 11.83
N MET A 48 23.11 -8.66 10.85
CA MET A 48 22.18 -9.42 9.99
C MET A 48 22.94 -10.42 9.12
N ALA A 49 24.04 -10.01 8.51
CA ALA A 49 24.89 -10.86 7.68
C ALA A 49 25.37 -12.10 8.46
N ARG A 50 25.88 -11.90 9.68
CA ARG A 50 26.29 -13.01 10.56
C ARG A 50 25.12 -13.94 10.88
N ALA A 51 23.95 -13.39 11.22
CA ALA A 51 22.78 -14.20 11.52
C ALA A 51 22.28 -15.00 10.30
N LEU A 52 22.34 -14.42 9.10
CA LEU A 52 21.99 -15.13 7.85
C LEU A 52 22.97 -16.26 7.53
N GLU A 53 24.27 -16.05 7.78
CA GLU A 53 25.29 -17.10 7.63
C GLU A 53 25.11 -18.24 8.64
N GLU A 54 24.80 -17.93 9.90
CA GLU A 54 24.54 -18.93 10.94
C GLU A 54 23.32 -19.80 10.63
N ILE A 55 22.27 -19.22 10.02
CA ILE A 55 21.08 -19.96 9.59
C ILE A 55 21.42 -20.81 8.35
N GLY A 56 22.11 -20.23 7.37
CA GLY A 56 22.47 -20.88 6.11
C GLY A 56 21.33 -20.96 5.09
N GLY A 57 21.68 -21.07 3.80
CA GLY A 57 20.73 -21.00 2.68
C GLY A 57 19.63 -22.07 2.69
N VAL A 58 19.95 -23.30 3.07
CA VAL A 58 18.97 -24.42 3.10
C VAL A 58 17.87 -24.18 4.13
N GLU A 59 18.24 -23.73 5.34
CA GLU A 59 17.27 -23.43 6.37
C GLU A 59 16.49 -22.16 6.02
N LEU A 60 17.12 -21.13 5.44
CA LEU A 60 16.42 -19.94 4.94
C LEU A 60 15.34 -20.30 3.91
N GLU A 61 15.62 -21.23 2.99
CA GLU A 61 14.63 -21.70 2.00
C GLU A 61 13.47 -22.45 2.68
N ARG A 62 13.78 -23.25 3.71
CA ARG A 62 12.75 -23.91 4.54
C ARG A 62 11.86 -22.88 5.24
N ARG A 63 12.45 -21.80 5.76
CA ARG A 63 11.73 -20.68 6.39
C ARG A 63 10.93 -19.88 5.37
N HIS A 64 11.45 -19.67 4.17
CA HIS A 64 10.70 -19.04 3.08
C HIS A 64 9.43 -19.84 2.74
N SER A 65 9.55 -21.16 2.62
CA SER A 65 8.40 -22.07 2.40
C SER A 65 7.40 -22.07 3.56
N GLU A 66 7.88 -21.88 4.80
CA GLU A 66 7.03 -21.70 5.99
C GLU A 66 6.26 -20.37 5.94
N VAL A 67 6.94 -19.27 5.59
CA VAL A 67 6.33 -17.95 5.39
C VAL A 67 5.23 -17.99 4.34
N GLN A 68 5.46 -18.61 3.17
CA GLN A 68 4.43 -18.71 2.14
C GLN A 68 3.20 -19.52 2.60
N ARG A 69 3.39 -20.58 3.40
CA ARG A 69 2.28 -21.34 3.98
C ARG A 69 1.49 -20.54 5.00
N LEU A 70 2.17 -19.77 5.85
CA LEU A 70 1.52 -18.90 6.83
C LEU A 70 0.68 -17.81 6.13
N LEU A 71 1.24 -17.15 5.12
CA LEU A 71 0.50 -16.17 4.29
C LEU A 71 -0.76 -16.78 3.66
N GLN A 72 -0.65 -18.00 3.16
CA GLN A 72 -1.80 -18.70 2.59
C GLN A 72 -2.85 -19.06 3.65
N ALA A 73 -2.43 -19.49 4.83
CA ALA A 73 -3.32 -19.81 5.95
C ALA A 73 -4.04 -18.57 6.49
N ASP A 74 -3.34 -17.43 6.55
CA ASP A 74 -3.87 -16.13 6.98
C ASP A 74 -4.70 -15.44 5.87
N GLY A 75 -4.80 -16.06 4.68
CA GLY A 75 -5.62 -15.58 3.56
C GLY A 75 -5.08 -14.36 2.83
N VAL A 76 -3.77 -14.08 2.97
CA VAL A 76 -3.12 -12.92 2.36
C VAL A 76 -3.12 -13.06 0.84
N THR A 77 -3.93 -12.23 0.18
CA THR A 77 -4.21 -12.33 -1.25
C THR A 77 -4.10 -10.99 -1.96
N TYR A 78 -3.81 -11.04 -3.26
CA TYR A 78 -3.88 -9.90 -4.17
C TYR A 78 -4.64 -10.30 -5.45
N ASN A 79 -5.84 -9.76 -5.65
CA ASN A 79 -6.74 -10.20 -6.72
C ASN A 79 -6.53 -9.39 -8.01
N THR A 80 -5.70 -9.86 -8.95
CA THR A 80 -5.57 -9.23 -10.27
C THR A 80 -6.68 -9.68 -11.22
N TYR A 81 -7.49 -8.74 -11.71
CA TYR A 81 -8.66 -9.01 -12.56
C TYR A 81 -8.31 -9.40 -14.01
N ASP A 82 -7.16 -8.98 -14.53
CA ASP A 82 -6.76 -9.17 -15.94
C ASP A 82 -6.13 -10.54 -16.26
N ASP A 83 -6.16 -11.52 -15.34
CA ASP A 83 -5.77 -12.90 -15.69
C ASP A 83 -7.00 -13.68 -16.18
N PRO A 84 -7.09 -14.06 -17.47
CA PRO A 84 -8.21 -14.84 -18.00
C PRO A 84 -8.39 -16.22 -17.34
N ARG A 85 -7.46 -16.63 -16.45
CA ARG A 85 -7.56 -17.86 -15.64
C ARG A 85 -8.17 -17.64 -14.25
N GLY A 86 -8.53 -16.42 -13.86
CA GLY A 86 -9.07 -16.12 -12.53
C GLY A 86 -8.15 -16.56 -11.38
N SER A 87 -6.84 -16.65 -11.64
CA SER A 87 -5.90 -17.18 -10.66
C SER A 87 -5.63 -16.12 -9.58
N LEU A 88 -5.99 -16.42 -8.34
CA LEU A 88 -5.58 -15.64 -7.17
C LEU A 88 -4.04 -15.60 -7.16
N ARG A 89 -3.45 -14.44 -7.49
CA ARG A 89 -2.00 -14.30 -7.37
C ARG A 89 -1.64 -14.22 -5.89
N ARG A 90 -0.76 -15.14 -5.48
CA ARG A 90 -0.28 -15.23 -4.11
C ARG A 90 0.60 -14.02 -3.80
N TRP A 91 0.36 -13.40 -2.65
CA TRP A 91 1.27 -12.39 -2.11
C TRP A 91 2.55 -13.08 -1.66
N LEU A 92 3.69 -12.69 -2.24
CA LEU A 92 4.99 -13.28 -1.90
C LEU A 92 5.74 -12.36 -0.96
N VAL A 93 6.32 -12.95 0.09
CA VAL A 93 7.19 -12.26 1.04
C VAL A 93 8.55 -12.92 1.04
N ASP A 94 9.59 -12.12 0.81
CA ASP A 94 10.96 -12.56 0.96
C ASP A 94 11.37 -12.49 2.45
N PRO A 95 12.08 -13.51 2.97
CA PRO A 95 12.44 -13.59 4.38
C PRO A 95 13.55 -12.61 4.78
N ILE A 96 14.29 -12.06 3.81
CA ILE A 96 15.42 -11.15 4.05
C ILE A 96 14.89 -9.71 4.12
N PRO A 97 14.92 -9.08 5.31
CA PRO A 97 14.42 -7.73 5.47
C PRO A 97 15.34 -6.72 4.76
N LEU A 98 14.78 -5.57 4.39
CA LEU A 98 15.57 -4.42 3.95
C LEU A 98 15.94 -3.59 5.18
N LEU A 99 17.24 -3.38 5.43
CA LEU A 99 17.72 -2.59 6.56
C LEU A 99 17.91 -1.11 6.20
N MET A 100 17.61 -0.24 7.15
CA MET A 100 17.91 1.19 7.08
C MET A 100 18.32 1.71 8.44
N THR A 101 19.32 2.59 8.45
CA THR A 101 19.79 3.22 9.69
C THR A 101 18.77 4.23 10.24
N GLY A 102 18.83 4.46 11.56
CA GLY A 102 17.96 5.46 12.20
C GLY A 102 18.23 6.90 11.75
N GLU A 103 19.44 7.20 11.28
CA GLU A 103 19.83 8.54 10.80
C GLU A 103 19.27 8.81 9.40
N GLU A 104 19.50 7.88 8.46
CA GLU A 104 18.93 7.95 7.10
C GLU A 104 17.40 8.06 7.16
N TRP A 105 16.77 7.24 8.02
CA TRP A 105 15.34 7.28 8.21
C TRP A 105 14.86 8.63 8.76
N SER A 106 15.57 9.23 9.71
CA SER A 106 15.19 10.52 10.28
C SER A 106 15.20 11.62 9.22
N ALA A 107 16.21 11.64 8.34
CA ALA A 107 16.27 12.59 7.23
C ALA A 107 15.12 12.37 6.24
N LEU A 108 14.85 11.11 5.86
CA LEU A 108 13.75 10.77 4.97
C LEU A 108 12.38 11.14 5.56
N ALA A 109 12.16 10.87 6.86
CA ALA A 109 10.91 11.16 7.55
C ALA A 109 10.59 12.67 7.55
N VAL A 110 11.58 13.54 7.78
CA VAL A 110 11.40 14.99 7.71
C VAL A 110 10.99 15.44 6.30
N GLY A 111 11.57 14.83 5.26
CA GLY A 111 11.20 15.09 3.87
C GLY A 111 9.77 14.63 3.53
N LEU A 112 9.38 13.44 3.98
CA LEU A 112 8.03 12.89 3.80
C LEU A 112 6.96 13.72 4.51
N GLU A 113 7.26 14.20 5.72
CA GLU A 113 6.40 15.10 6.48
C GLU A 113 6.19 16.44 5.75
N GLN A 114 7.28 17.09 5.32
CA GLN A 114 7.23 18.36 4.58
C GLN A 114 6.45 18.22 3.28
N ARG A 115 6.69 17.14 2.52
CA ARG A 115 5.97 16.85 1.28
C ARG A 115 4.47 16.72 1.51
N THR A 116 4.08 16.00 2.57
CA THR A 116 2.66 15.82 2.92
C THR A 116 2.01 17.14 3.33
N ARG A 117 2.71 17.99 4.10
CA ARG A 117 2.27 19.36 4.42
C ARG A 117 2.07 20.21 3.16
N LEU A 118 3.02 20.16 2.23
CA LEU A 118 2.97 20.89 0.96
C LEU A 118 1.75 20.48 0.15
N LEU A 119 1.55 19.18 -0.05
CA LEU A 119 0.44 18.67 -0.86
C LEU A 119 -0.93 18.93 -0.20
N ASN A 120 -1.01 18.87 1.13
CA ASN A 120 -2.22 19.27 1.85
C ASN A 120 -2.53 20.77 1.67
N ALA A 121 -1.52 21.64 1.76
CA ALA A 121 -1.67 23.08 1.52
C ALA A 121 -2.07 23.37 0.07
N LEU A 122 -1.50 22.63 -0.89
CA LEU A 122 -1.86 22.74 -2.30
C LEU A 122 -3.33 22.34 -2.55
N LEU A 123 -3.80 21.22 -1.99
CA LEU A 123 -5.21 20.82 -2.08
C LEU A 123 -6.14 21.89 -1.49
N ALA A 124 -5.78 22.42 -0.31
CA ALA A 124 -6.54 23.50 0.32
C ALA A 124 -6.61 24.76 -0.56
N ASP A 125 -5.51 25.13 -1.22
CA ASP A 125 -5.52 26.26 -2.16
C ASP A 125 -6.36 25.98 -3.41
N LEU A 126 -6.16 24.84 -4.09
CA LEU A 126 -6.81 24.51 -5.35
C LEU A 126 -8.34 24.36 -5.23
N TYR A 127 -8.83 23.89 -4.09
CA TYR A 127 -10.25 23.78 -3.81
C TYR A 127 -10.86 25.00 -3.10
N ASP A 128 -10.06 26.03 -2.81
CA ASP A 128 -10.52 27.31 -2.29
C ASP A 128 -10.08 28.48 -3.20
N ARG A 129 -9.07 29.26 -2.81
CA ARG A 129 -8.70 30.54 -3.46
C ARG A 129 -7.98 30.39 -4.80
N ARG A 130 -7.36 29.23 -5.07
CA ARG A 130 -6.57 28.91 -6.26
C ARG A 130 -5.44 29.92 -6.50
N LEU A 131 -4.76 30.33 -5.44
CA LEU A 131 -3.63 31.27 -5.49
C LEU A 131 -2.51 30.73 -6.38
N ALA A 132 -2.20 29.43 -6.31
CA ALA A 132 -1.15 28.84 -7.13
C ALA A 132 -1.41 29.01 -8.63
N ILE A 133 -2.68 28.95 -9.06
CA ILE A 133 -3.06 29.22 -10.45
C ILE A 133 -3.09 30.73 -10.73
N ARG A 134 -3.69 31.53 -9.85
CA ARG A 134 -3.84 32.99 -10.02
C ARG A 134 -2.50 33.74 -10.07
N GLN A 135 -1.50 33.25 -9.33
CA GLN A 135 -0.14 33.80 -9.30
C GLN A 135 0.76 33.24 -10.40
N GLY A 136 0.24 32.31 -11.23
CA GLY A 136 0.99 31.70 -12.32
C GLY A 136 2.04 30.68 -11.88
N TRP A 137 1.98 30.18 -10.64
CA TRP A 137 2.89 29.12 -10.16
C TRP A 137 2.52 27.75 -10.73
N LEU A 138 1.23 27.55 -11.02
CA LEU A 138 0.69 26.34 -11.64
C LEU A 138 -0.10 26.68 -12.92
N PRO A 139 0.19 25.99 -14.03
CA PRO A 139 -0.60 26.10 -15.25
C PRO A 139 -2.04 25.60 -15.03
N PRO A 140 -3.08 26.35 -15.47
CA PRO A 140 -4.47 25.91 -15.35
C PRO A 140 -4.73 24.55 -16.00
N GLU A 141 -4.11 24.27 -17.15
CA GLU A 141 -4.33 23.06 -17.94
C GLU A 141 -3.86 21.80 -17.22
N LEU A 142 -2.81 21.92 -16.39
CA LEU A 142 -2.31 20.81 -15.56
C LEU A 142 -3.36 20.36 -14.53
N ILE A 143 -4.18 21.29 -14.05
CA ILE A 143 -5.18 21.02 -13.01
C ILE A 143 -6.54 20.70 -13.63
N TYR A 144 -7.09 21.61 -14.44
CA TYR A 144 -8.46 21.50 -14.94
C TYR A 144 -8.66 20.39 -15.97
N ALA A 145 -7.60 19.96 -16.66
CA ALA A 145 -7.70 18.85 -17.59
C ALA A 145 -7.46 17.47 -16.94
N HIS A 146 -7.08 17.43 -15.67
CA HIS A 146 -6.82 16.21 -14.94
C HIS A 146 -8.11 15.65 -14.32
N LEU A 147 -8.40 14.36 -14.54
CA LEU A 147 -9.63 13.71 -14.07
C LEU A 147 -9.76 13.65 -12.53
N GLY A 148 -8.64 13.78 -11.82
CA GLY A 148 -8.63 13.88 -10.36
C GLY A 148 -9.09 15.23 -9.81
N PHE A 149 -9.17 16.29 -10.64
CA PHE A 149 -9.77 17.55 -10.20
C PHE A 149 -11.30 17.43 -10.25
N LEU A 150 -11.93 17.69 -9.11
CA LEU A 150 -13.38 17.54 -8.94
C LEU A 150 -14.02 18.90 -8.62
N PRO A 151 -14.59 19.61 -9.61
CA PRO A 151 -15.18 20.93 -9.38
C PRO A 151 -16.22 20.94 -8.24
N SER A 152 -16.98 19.84 -8.08
CA SER A 152 -17.97 19.65 -7.01
C SER A 152 -17.39 19.70 -5.59
N CYS A 153 -16.08 19.51 -5.45
CA CYS A 153 -15.35 19.59 -4.18
C CYS A 153 -14.89 21.02 -3.83
N HIS A 154 -15.19 22.03 -4.65
CA HIS A 154 -14.87 23.42 -4.30
C HIS A 154 -15.55 23.82 -2.99
N GLN A 155 -14.77 24.28 -2.01
CA GLN A 155 -15.23 24.63 -0.66
C GLN A 155 -16.07 23.52 0.00
N SER A 156 -15.75 22.25 -0.28
CA SER A 156 -16.54 21.12 0.22
C SER A 156 -16.19 20.68 1.63
N LEU A 157 -15.11 21.21 2.21
CA LEU A 157 -14.70 20.89 3.57
C LEU A 157 -15.03 22.04 4.53
N PRO A 158 -15.57 21.75 5.71
CA PRO A 158 -15.71 22.75 6.77
C PRO A 158 -14.35 23.32 7.18
N ALA A 159 -14.35 24.54 7.73
CA ALA A 159 -13.14 25.18 8.23
C ALA A 159 -12.40 24.29 9.25
N GLY A 160 -11.06 24.29 9.17
CA GLY A 160 -10.18 23.48 10.02
C GLY A 160 -10.07 22.01 9.63
N CYS A 161 -10.82 21.52 8.63
CA CYS A 161 -10.64 20.16 8.12
C CYS A 161 -9.36 20.05 7.27
N ARG A 162 -8.71 18.90 7.37
CA ARG A 162 -7.54 18.52 6.58
C ARG A 162 -7.99 17.80 5.31
N TRP A 163 -7.31 18.06 4.20
CA TRP A 163 -7.57 17.39 2.92
C TRP A 163 -6.88 16.03 2.85
N LEU A 164 -5.64 15.99 3.33
CA LEU A 164 -4.78 14.81 3.28
C LEU A 164 -4.47 14.32 4.70
N THR A 165 -5.20 13.29 5.13
CA THR A 165 -5.06 12.65 6.45
C THR A 165 -4.06 11.50 6.40
N PHE A 166 -4.04 10.73 5.30
CA PHE A 166 -3.17 9.59 5.11
C PHE A 166 -2.53 9.66 3.72
N HIS A 167 -1.23 9.47 3.61
CA HIS A 167 -0.49 9.70 2.38
C HIS A 167 0.53 8.58 2.17
N GLY A 168 0.48 7.94 0.99
CA GLY A 168 1.49 6.99 0.54
C GLY A 168 2.48 7.66 -0.40
N VAL A 169 3.77 7.44 -0.22
CA VAL A 169 4.81 8.02 -1.08
C VAL A 169 5.67 6.91 -1.65
N ASP A 170 5.64 6.76 -2.97
CA ASP A 170 6.50 5.84 -3.71
C ASP A 170 7.90 6.47 -3.85
N LEU A 171 8.93 5.76 -3.40
CA LEU A 171 10.32 6.20 -3.30
C LEU A 171 11.25 5.25 -4.06
N ALA A 172 12.24 5.84 -4.71
CA ALA A 172 13.35 5.13 -5.32
C ALA A 172 14.67 5.70 -4.76
N ARG A 173 15.65 4.84 -4.52
CA ARG A 173 16.99 5.24 -4.10
C ARG A 173 17.94 5.11 -5.28
N GLY A 174 18.55 6.22 -5.68
CA GLY A 174 19.43 6.24 -6.82
C GLY A 174 20.82 5.64 -6.58
N PRO A 175 21.65 5.53 -7.62
CA PRO A 175 23.03 5.05 -7.51
C PRO A 175 23.90 5.97 -6.63
N ASP A 176 23.49 7.23 -6.47
CA ASP A 176 24.09 8.22 -5.58
C ASP A 176 23.66 8.05 -4.10
N GLY A 177 22.82 7.05 -3.80
CA GLY A 177 22.26 6.80 -2.46
C GLY A 177 21.13 7.76 -2.05
N ALA A 178 20.79 8.74 -2.90
CA ALA A 178 19.76 9.73 -2.62
C ALA A 178 18.36 9.20 -2.94
N PHE A 179 17.41 9.49 -2.04
CA PHE A 179 16.00 9.18 -2.25
C PHE A 179 15.34 10.21 -3.17
N ARG A 180 14.54 9.70 -4.11
CA ARG A 180 13.69 10.49 -5.00
C ARG A 180 12.27 9.96 -4.96
N VAL A 181 11.30 10.87 -4.97
CA VAL A 181 9.89 10.50 -5.02
C VAL A 181 9.51 10.13 -6.44
N HIS A 182 8.99 8.93 -6.59
CA HIS A 182 8.44 8.40 -7.82
C HIS A 182 6.98 8.84 -8.04
N GLY A 183 6.18 8.84 -6.98
CA GLY A 183 4.77 9.21 -7.05
C GLY A 183 4.13 9.32 -5.68
N ASP A 184 3.04 10.10 -5.62
CA ASP A 184 2.23 10.31 -4.43
C ASP A 184 0.90 9.54 -4.55
N ARG A 185 0.39 9.05 -3.43
CA ARG A 185 -0.83 8.22 -3.34
C ARG A 185 -1.76 8.77 -2.26
N ALA A 186 -2.93 9.20 -2.66
CA ALA A 186 -3.81 10.04 -1.86
C ALA A 186 -5.29 9.64 -1.91
N GLN A 187 -5.70 8.78 -2.84
CA GLN A 187 -7.08 8.28 -2.85
C GLN A 187 -7.26 7.14 -1.86
N SER A 188 -6.61 6.01 -2.14
CA SER A 188 -6.62 4.80 -1.32
C SER A 188 -5.22 4.17 -1.34
N PRO A 189 -4.20 4.83 -0.74
CA PRO A 189 -2.86 4.27 -0.68
C PRO A 189 -2.87 2.92 0.07
N SER A 190 -2.62 1.85 -0.69
CA SER A 190 -2.47 0.49 -0.18
C SER A 190 -1.01 0.18 0.17
N GLY A 191 -0.84 -0.83 1.02
CA GLY A 191 0.43 -1.42 1.43
C GLY A 191 0.69 -1.37 2.94
N ALA A 192 -0.05 -0.55 3.69
CA ALA A 192 0.17 -0.40 5.12
C ALA A 192 -0.24 -1.66 5.88
N GLY A 193 -1.38 -2.25 5.53
CA GLY A 193 -1.82 -3.53 6.10
C GLY A 193 -0.86 -4.67 5.75
N TYR A 194 -0.40 -4.75 4.48
CA TYR A 194 0.60 -5.74 4.08
C TYR A 194 1.94 -5.55 4.80
N THR A 195 2.37 -4.32 5.05
CA THR A 195 3.61 -4.04 5.80
C THR A 195 3.54 -4.61 7.21
N LEU A 196 2.40 -4.39 7.89
CA LEU A 196 2.17 -4.92 9.22
C LEU A 196 2.13 -6.46 9.21
N GLU A 197 1.42 -7.04 8.25
CA GLU A 197 1.27 -8.50 8.17
C GLU A 197 2.60 -9.19 7.84
N ASN A 198 3.39 -8.63 6.91
CA ASN A 198 4.74 -9.09 6.61
C ASN A 198 5.59 -9.14 7.88
N ARG A 199 5.56 -8.08 8.71
CA ARG A 199 6.29 -8.01 9.98
C ARG A 199 5.83 -9.10 10.96
N VAL A 200 4.53 -9.33 11.08
CA VAL A 200 3.95 -10.32 12.00
C VAL A 200 4.32 -11.75 11.57
N ILE A 201 4.16 -12.08 10.29
CA ILE A 201 4.45 -13.41 9.77
C ILE A 201 5.95 -13.71 9.82
N LEU A 202 6.80 -12.76 9.42
CA LEU A 202 8.25 -12.96 9.48
C LEU A 202 8.75 -13.09 10.92
N ALA A 203 8.19 -12.34 11.88
CA ALA A 203 8.52 -12.50 13.29
C ALA A 203 8.10 -13.88 13.84
N ARG A 204 7.01 -14.48 13.32
CA ARG A 204 6.58 -15.85 13.67
C ARG A 204 7.49 -16.91 13.05
N ALA A 205 7.86 -16.75 11.78
CA ALA A 205 8.68 -17.73 11.05
C ALA A 205 10.16 -17.67 11.41
N LEU A 206 10.69 -16.48 11.72
CA LEU A 206 12.11 -16.22 12.01
C LEU A 206 12.29 -15.57 13.40
N PRO A 207 11.86 -16.23 14.49
CA PRO A 207 11.86 -15.62 15.82
C PRO A 207 13.26 -15.23 16.31
N MET A 208 14.29 -15.98 15.91
CA MET A 208 15.69 -15.69 16.25
C MET A 208 16.17 -14.35 15.67
N LEU A 209 15.71 -13.98 14.46
CA LEU A 209 16.07 -12.71 13.84
C LEU A 209 15.27 -11.54 14.42
N TYR A 210 13.99 -11.74 14.75
CA TYR A 210 13.08 -10.65 15.13
C TYR A 210 13.01 -10.34 16.63
N ARG A 211 13.36 -11.30 17.50
CA ARG A 211 13.19 -11.14 18.96
C ARG A 211 14.08 -10.04 19.53
N ASP A 212 15.36 -10.04 19.15
CA ASP A 212 16.38 -9.15 19.71
C ASP A 212 16.77 -8.02 18.73
N ALA A 213 16.13 -7.97 17.54
CA ALA A 213 16.38 -6.92 16.58
C ALA A 213 15.95 -5.55 17.13
N PRO A 214 16.83 -4.53 17.06
CA PRO A 214 16.52 -3.19 17.54
C PRO A 214 15.66 -2.45 16.51
N LEU A 215 14.37 -2.76 16.48
CA LEU A 215 13.42 -2.25 15.47
C LEU A 215 12.55 -1.15 16.04
N ARG A 216 12.37 -0.06 15.27
CA ARG A 216 11.31 0.90 15.54
C ARG A 216 9.94 0.26 15.33
N ARG A 217 8.99 0.53 16.23
CA ARG A 217 7.66 -0.13 16.22
C ARG A 217 6.66 0.52 15.27
N LEU A 218 6.05 -0.30 14.41
CA LEU A 218 4.94 0.10 13.52
C LEU A 218 3.64 0.42 14.28
N ALA A 219 3.39 -0.24 15.41
CA ALA A 219 2.14 -0.09 16.18
C ALA A 219 1.86 1.37 16.57
N SER A 220 2.89 2.14 16.91
CA SER A 220 2.76 3.56 17.27
C SER A 220 2.18 4.42 16.14
N PHE A 221 2.43 4.06 14.88
CA PHE A 221 1.84 4.76 13.73
C PHE A 221 0.35 4.45 13.60
N LEU A 222 -0.05 3.18 13.78
CA LEU A 222 -1.46 2.77 13.71
C LEU A 222 -2.28 3.29 14.89
N GLU A 223 -1.67 3.43 16.06
CA GLU A 223 -2.26 4.13 17.21
C GLU A 223 -2.57 5.60 16.86
N THR A 224 -1.61 6.29 16.25
CA THR A 224 -1.80 7.66 15.76
C THR A 224 -2.88 7.73 14.68
N GLU A 225 -2.93 6.77 13.75
CA GLU A 225 -3.98 6.70 12.73
C GLU A 225 -5.36 6.54 13.37
N ARG A 226 -5.52 5.60 14.30
CA ARG A 226 -6.78 5.40 15.03
C ARG A 226 -7.20 6.65 15.81
N ALA A 227 -6.27 7.27 16.52
CA ALA A 227 -6.52 8.49 17.29
C ALA A 227 -6.91 9.67 16.38
N THR A 228 -6.26 9.79 15.23
CA THR A 228 -6.54 10.82 14.22
C THR A 228 -7.93 10.65 13.63
N LEU A 229 -8.30 9.42 13.24
CA LEU A 229 -9.64 9.13 12.74
C LEU A 229 -10.71 9.45 13.80
N ALA A 230 -10.50 9.04 15.06
CA ALA A 230 -11.42 9.38 16.14
C ALA A 230 -11.53 10.90 16.37
N GLY A 231 -10.40 11.62 16.32
CA GLY A 231 -10.34 13.07 16.50
C GLY A 231 -10.99 13.89 15.38
N MET A 232 -11.30 13.28 14.23
CA MET A 232 -12.01 13.95 13.13
C MET A 232 -13.53 14.07 13.37
N ALA A 233 -14.08 13.33 14.34
CA ALA A 233 -15.50 13.35 14.64
C ALA A 233 -15.94 14.69 15.28
N ARG A 234 -16.98 15.32 14.73
CA ARG A 234 -17.48 16.63 15.18
C ARG A 234 -18.69 16.55 16.10
N HIS A 235 -19.54 15.53 15.91
CA HIS A 235 -20.84 15.45 16.58
C HIS A 235 -20.84 14.51 17.80
N ASN A 236 -19.97 13.52 17.83
CA ASN A 236 -19.86 12.54 18.90
C ASN A 236 -18.38 12.25 19.26
N PRO A 237 -17.66 13.22 19.85
CA PRO A 237 -16.22 13.12 20.08
C PRO A 237 -15.84 12.08 21.14
N ASP A 238 -16.73 11.75 22.08
CA ASP A 238 -16.44 10.85 23.19
C ASP A 238 -16.42 9.37 22.78
N SER A 239 -17.22 9.00 21.77
CA SER A 239 -17.33 7.63 21.28
C SER A 239 -17.69 7.60 19.78
N PRO A 240 -16.79 8.09 18.90
CA PRO A 240 -17.09 8.25 17.48
C PRO A 240 -17.24 6.91 16.78
N HIS A 241 -18.25 6.79 15.92
CA HIS A 241 -18.41 5.62 15.07
C HIS A 241 -17.63 5.82 13.78
N VAL A 242 -16.48 5.15 13.71
CA VAL A 242 -15.56 5.18 12.56
C VAL A 242 -15.75 3.90 11.73
N VAL A 243 -15.93 4.06 10.42
CA VAL A 243 -16.11 2.94 9.48
C VAL A 243 -15.04 2.97 8.39
N LEU A 244 -14.69 1.80 7.85
CA LEU A 244 -13.82 1.65 6.68
C LEU A 244 -14.69 1.31 5.46
N LEU A 245 -14.80 2.24 4.52
CA LEU A 245 -15.55 2.05 3.27
C LEU A 245 -14.69 1.31 2.24
N THR A 246 -15.10 0.11 1.87
CA THR A 246 -14.43 -0.73 0.87
C THR A 246 -15.25 -0.83 -0.42
N PRO A 247 -14.62 -0.94 -1.61
CA PRO A 247 -15.30 -1.28 -2.85
C PRO A 247 -15.75 -2.76 -2.93
N GLY A 248 -15.54 -3.54 -1.87
CA GLY A 248 -15.98 -4.94 -1.76
C GLY A 248 -14.90 -5.98 -2.12
N PRO A 249 -15.26 -7.27 -2.07
CA PRO A 249 -14.33 -8.40 -2.19
C PRO A 249 -13.65 -8.53 -3.55
N ASN A 250 -14.22 -7.91 -4.59
CA ASN A 250 -13.67 -7.89 -5.94
C ASN A 250 -12.46 -6.94 -6.08
N SER A 251 -12.12 -6.19 -5.03
CA SER A 251 -10.92 -5.34 -5.03
C SER A 251 -9.63 -6.16 -4.94
N PRO A 252 -8.58 -5.80 -5.69
CA PRO A 252 -7.26 -6.43 -5.58
C PRO A 252 -6.68 -6.40 -4.17
N VAL A 253 -7.04 -5.38 -3.37
CA VAL A 253 -6.48 -5.11 -2.03
C VAL A 253 -7.51 -5.29 -0.92
N TYR A 254 -8.58 -6.06 -1.16
CA TYR A 254 -9.64 -6.28 -0.16
C TYR A 254 -9.11 -6.89 1.15
N PHE A 255 -8.13 -7.79 1.05
CA PHE A 255 -7.46 -8.37 2.23
C PHE A 255 -6.95 -7.26 3.17
N GLU A 256 -6.25 -6.26 2.63
CA GLU A 256 -5.73 -5.15 3.44
C GLU A 256 -6.86 -4.34 4.09
N HIS A 257 -7.99 -4.14 3.40
CA HIS A 257 -9.13 -3.42 3.95
C HIS A 257 -9.71 -4.16 5.16
N ALA A 258 -9.94 -5.46 5.03
CA ALA A 258 -10.45 -6.29 6.13
C ALA A 258 -9.45 -6.38 7.28
N TYR A 259 -8.17 -6.53 6.97
CA TYR A 259 -7.09 -6.61 7.95
C TYR A 259 -6.96 -5.32 8.76
N LEU A 260 -6.91 -4.16 8.09
CA LEU A 260 -6.83 -2.86 8.75
C LEU A 260 -8.11 -2.53 9.54
N ALA A 261 -9.30 -2.86 9.00
CA ALA A 261 -10.55 -2.69 9.74
C ALA A 261 -10.53 -3.46 11.06
N ASN A 262 -10.10 -4.73 11.04
CA ASN A 262 -9.96 -5.53 12.25
C ASN A 262 -8.90 -4.96 13.21
N TYR A 263 -7.72 -4.62 12.70
CA TYR A 263 -6.61 -4.12 13.53
C TYR A 263 -6.92 -2.78 14.20
N LEU A 264 -7.57 -1.87 13.48
CA LEU A 264 -7.98 -0.55 13.98
C LEU A 264 -9.32 -0.58 14.73
N SER A 265 -9.99 -1.74 14.78
CA SER A 265 -11.34 -1.93 15.35
C SER A 265 -12.40 -1.02 14.72
N LEU A 266 -12.42 -0.99 13.39
CA LEU A 266 -13.37 -0.24 12.57
C LEU A 266 -14.42 -1.18 11.95
N SER A 267 -15.64 -0.70 11.76
CA SER A 267 -16.64 -1.43 10.99
C SER A 267 -16.27 -1.42 9.51
N LEU A 268 -16.05 -2.60 8.91
CA LEU A 268 -15.86 -2.75 7.47
C LEU A 268 -17.22 -2.68 6.77
N VAL A 269 -17.40 -1.73 5.86
CA VAL A 269 -18.69 -1.44 5.22
C VAL A 269 -18.54 -1.22 3.72
N GLU A 270 -19.56 -1.59 2.96
CA GLU A 270 -19.66 -1.28 1.53
C GLU A 270 -20.63 -0.10 1.31
N GLY A 271 -20.64 0.48 0.10
CA GLY A 271 -21.50 1.64 -0.20
C GLY A 271 -22.97 1.37 0.09
N GLU A 272 -23.44 0.15 -0.19
CA GLU A 272 -24.81 -0.27 0.07
C GLU A 272 -25.14 -0.48 1.55
N ASP A 273 -24.15 -0.63 2.45
CA ASP A 273 -24.40 -0.72 3.89
C ASP A 273 -24.78 0.64 4.49
N LEU A 274 -24.45 1.72 3.78
CA LEU A 274 -24.61 3.10 4.22
C LEU A 274 -25.76 3.80 3.48
N VAL A 275 -26.41 4.73 4.17
CA VAL A 275 -27.47 5.57 3.60
C VAL A 275 -27.37 6.99 4.13
N VAL A 276 -27.57 7.97 3.25
CA VAL A 276 -27.67 9.38 3.66
C VAL A 276 -29.13 9.73 3.93
N ARG A 277 -29.40 10.27 5.11
CA ARG A 277 -30.72 10.76 5.52
C ARG A 277 -30.57 12.01 6.37
N ASP A 278 -31.34 13.05 6.05
CA ASP A 278 -31.31 14.36 6.72
C ASP A 278 -29.89 14.95 6.78
N GLY A 279 -29.13 14.77 5.70
CA GLY A 279 -27.75 15.24 5.56
C GLY A 279 -26.70 14.44 6.35
N ARG A 280 -27.08 13.37 7.06
CA ARG A 280 -26.18 12.53 7.85
C ARG A 280 -26.02 11.14 7.23
N VAL A 281 -24.86 10.53 7.44
CA VAL A 281 -24.59 9.15 7.01
C VAL A 281 -24.98 8.19 8.13
N TRP A 282 -25.71 7.13 7.77
CA TRP A 282 -26.17 6.09 8.67
C TRP A 282 -25.73 4.72 8.18
N LEU A 283 -25.29 3.85 9.09
CA LEU A 283 -25.10 2.42 8.87
C LEU A 283 -26.42 1.70 9.10
N LYS A 284 -26.82 0.86 8.14
CA LYS A 284 -27.98 -0.03 8.25
C LYS A 284 -27.60 -1.28 9.04
N THR A 285 -28.10 -1.40 10.28
CA THR A 285 -27.95 -2.62 11.08
C THR A 285 -29.29 -3.29 11.33
N LEU A 286 -29.27 -4.52 11.85
CA LEU A 286 -30.50 -5.22 12.27
C LEU A 286 -31.26 -4.45 13.36
N GLY A 287 -30.56 -3.74 14.23
CA GLY A 287 -31.13 -2.88 15.27
C GLY A 287 -31.63 -1.52 14.79
N GLY A 288 -31.49 -1.20 13.50
CA GLY A 288 -31.90 0.09 12.92
C GLY A 288 -30.73 0.90 12.36
N LEU A 289 -30.92 2.22 12.24
CA LEU A 289 -29.92 3.12 11.69
C LEU A 289 -28.96 3.59 12.79
N ARG A 290 -27.66 3.37 12.58
CA ARG A 290 -26.60 3.89 13.46
C ARG A 290 -25.85 5.03 12.80
N PRO A 291 -25.65 6.18 13.48
CA PRO A 291 -24.93 7.29 12.87
C PRO A 291 -23.47 6.92 12.61
N VAL A 292 -22.90 7.44 11.53
CA VAL A 292 -21.48 7.32 11.18
C VAL A 292 -20.85 8.70 11.23
N ASP A 293 -19.80 8.86 12.04
CA ASP A 293 -19.13 10.14 12.25
C ASP A 293 -17.95 10.33 11.30
N VAL A 294 -17.20 9.25 11.03
CA VAL A 294 -15.97 9.28 10.23
C VAL A 294 -15.89 8.07 9.32
N ILE A 295 -15.50 8.31 8.07
CA ILE A 295 -15.31 7.27 7.05
C ILE A 295 -13.86 7.30 6.60
N LEU A 296 -13.12 6.22 6.87
CA LEU A 296 -11.86 5.90 6.22
C LEU A 296 -12.20 5.28 4.85
N ARG A 297 -12.00 6.03 3.78
CA ARG A 297 -12.37 5.55 2.43
C ARG A 297 -11.24 4.76 1.80
N ARG A 298 -11.60 3.65 1.17
CA ARG A 298 -10.74 2.88 0.26
C ARG A 298 -11.27 2.84 -1.17
N VAL A 299 -12.20 3.74 -1.48
CA VAL A 299 -12.85 3.93 -2.79
C VAL A 299 -12.33 5.22 -3.42
N SER A 300 -12.08 5.18 -4.73
CA SER A 300 -11.62 6.33 -5.52
C SER A 300 -12.65 7.45 -5.54
N ASP A 301 -12.18 8.70 -5.61
CA ASP A 301 -13.00 9.92 -5.39
C ASP A 301 -14.27 9.94 -6.23
N ALA A 302 -14.14 9.77 -7.54
CA ALA A 302 -15.26 9.86 -8.48
C ALA A 302 -16.36 8.84 -8.17
N PHE A 303 -16.03 7.69 -7.57
CA PHE A 303 -16.97 6.63 -7.29
C PHE A 303 -17.69 6.80 -5.94
N CYS A 304 -17.29 7.76 -5.10
CA CYS A 304 -17.81 7.88 -3.74
C CYS A 304 -19.24 8.43 -3.64
N ASP A 305 -19.71 9.22 -4.61
CA ASP A 305 -21.07 9.78 -4.61
C ASP A 305 -21.68 9.77 -6.02
N PRO A 306 -22.66 8.90 -6.30
CA PRO A 306 -23.29 8.86 -7.61
C PRO A 306 -24.20 10.05 -7.93
N LEU A 307 -24.63 10.86 -6.94
CA LEU A 307 -25.49 12.02 -7.21
C LEU A 307 -24.72 13.24 -7.73
N GLU A 308 -23.50 13.45 -7.24
CA GLU A 308 -22.72 14.66 -7.55
C GLU A 308 -21.42 14.40 -8.33
N LEU A 309 -20.93 13.16 -8.35
CA LEU A 309 -19.67 12.79 -9.00
C LEU A 309 -19.93 11.90 -10.22
N ARG A 310 -20.03 10.58 -10.03
CA ARG A 310 -20.16 9.61 -11.11
C ARG A 310 -21.47 8.83 -11.04
N GLY A 311 -22.42 9.18 -11.89
CA GLY A 311 -23.80 8.66 -11.88
C GLY A 311 -23.97 7.15 -12.11
N ASP A 312 -23.01 6.49 -12.74
CA ASP A 312 -22.98 5.03 -12.94
C ASP A 312 -22.24 4.28 -11.81
N SER A 313 -21.80 4.97 -10.75
CA SER A 313 -21.12 4.32 -9.63
C SER A 313 -22.09 3.51 -8.76
N LEU A 314 -21.74 2.24 -8.52
CA LEU A 314 -22.40 1.36 -7.55
C LEU A 314 -21.64 1.21 -6.23
N LEU A 315 -20.45 1.82 -6.13
CA LEU A 315 -19.55 1.69 -4.97
C LEU A 315 -19.77 2.78 -3.91
N GLY A 316 -20.37 3.90 -4.33
CA GLY A 316 -20.53 5.10 -3.53
C GLY A 316 -21.78 5.11 -2.68
N ILE A 317 -21.96 6.22 -1.95
CA ILE A 317 -23.12 6.46 -1.11
C ILE A 317 -23.83 7.70 -1.66
N PRO A 318 -25.06 7.58 -2.19
CA PRO A 318 -25.80 8.71 -2.73
C PRO A 318 -25.93 9.86 -1.72
N GLY A 319 -25.42 11.04 -2.06
CA GLY A 319 -25.50 12.25 -1.23
C GLY A 319 -24.37 12.39 -0.18
N LEU A 320 -23.33 11.55 -0.26
CA LEU A 320 -22.17 11.62 0.63
C LEU A 320 -21.48 12.98 0.58
N LEU A 321 -21.28 13.55 -0.61
CA LEU A 321 -20.56 14.81 -0.77
C LEU A 321 -21.31 15.94 -0.07
N GLN A 322 -22.64 15.95 -0.14
CA GLN A 322 -23.47 16.90 0.59
C GLN A 322 -23.37 16.74 2.12
N ALA A 323 -23.32 15.50 2.62
CA ALA A 323 -23.13 15.22 4.05
C ALA A 323 -21.78 15.72 4.57
N VAL A 324 -20.72 15.55 3.76
CA VAL A 324 -19.37 16.06 4.03
C VAL A 324 -19.35 17.59 4.04
N ARG A 325 -20.00 18.22 3.05
CA ARG A 325 -20.15 19.68 2.96
C ARG A 325 -20.83 20.27 4.20
N GLY A 326 -21.87 19.59 4.69
CA GLY A 326 -22.57 19.96 5.92
C GLY A 326 -21.76 19.73 7.20
N GLY A 327 -20.59 19.08 7.11
CA GLY A 327 -19.77 18.74 8.28
C GLY A 327 -20.37 17.63 9.15
N HIS A 328 -21.34 16.87 8.62
CA HIS A 328 -22.03 15.80 9.33
C HIS A 328 -21.25 14.49 9.39
N VAL A 329 -20.31 14.31 8.45
CA VAL A 329 -19.40 13.17 8.41
C VAL A 329 -18.02 13.66 7.96
N ALA A 330 -16.95 13.13 8.55
CA ALA A 330 -15.60 13.39 8.11
C ALA A 330 -15.09 12.26 7.21
N LEU A 331 -14.33 12.60 6.16
CA LEU A 331 -13.71 11.62 5.25
C LEU A 331 -12.19 11.66 5.38
N ALA A 332 -11.59 10.48 5.53
CA ALA A 332 -10.15 10.27 5.47
C ALA A 332 -9.82 9.39 4.25
N ASN A 333 -9.18 9.90 3.19
CA ASN A 333 -8.91 11.31 2.89
C ASN A 333 -10.14 12.06 2.37
N ALA A 334 -10.06 13.39 2.30
CA ALA A 334 -11.10 14.21 1.67
C ALA A 334 -11.33 13.84 0.19
N LEU A 335 -12.53 14.09 -0.31
CA LEU A 335 -12.85 13.93 -1.73
C LEU A 335 -12.11 14.99 -2.55
N GLY A 336 -11.46 14.57 -3.63
CA GLY A 336 -10.62 15.41 -4.47
C GLY A 336 -9.12 15.33 -4.14
N SER A 337 -8.74 14.59 -3.09
CA SER A 337 -7.32 14.36 -2.79
C SER A 337 -6.60 13.59 -3.92
N GLY A 338 -7.31 12.87 -4.80
CA GLY A 338 -6.72 12.21 -5.95
C GLY A 338 -6.03 13.13 -6.96
N LEU A 339 -6.27 14.44 -6.88
CA LEU A 339 -5.57 15.42 -7.72
C LEU A 339 -4.05 15.43 -7.50
N ILE A 340 -3.58 15.17 -6.27
CA ILE A 340 -2.13 15.20 -5.99
C ILE A 340 -1.37 14.01 -6.56
N GLU A 341 -2.07 12.97 -7.04
CA GLU A 341 -1.44 11.85 -7.77
C GLU A 341 -1.05 12.25 -9.21
N ASN A 342 -1.34 13.48 -9.64
CA ASN A 342 -0.94 14.01 -10.94
C ASN A 342 0.59 14.16 -11.03
N LEU A 343 1.22 13.30 -11.85
CA LEU A 343 2.66 13.26 -12.04
C LEU A 343 3.25 14.59 -12.54
N GLY A 344 2.48 15.41 -13.25
CA GLY A 344 2.95 16.71 -13.73
C GLY A 344 3.22 17.72 -12.63
N LEU A 345 2.62 17.54 -11.44
CA LEU A 345 2.87 18.41 -10.29
C LEU A 345 4.34 18.36 -9.84
N ALA A 346 5.04 17.24 -10.05
CA ALA A 346 6.42 17.03 -9.63
C ALA A 346 7.37 18.13 -10.12
N ALA A 347 7.16 18.64 -11.34
CA ALA A 347 7.96 19.72 -11.92
C ALA A 347 7.81 21.06 -11.16
N PHE A 348 6.68 21.28 -10.51
CA PHE A 348 6.32 22.54 -9.85
C PHE A 348 6.49 22.51 -8.32
N LEU A 349 6.65 21.32 -7.71
CA LEU A 349 6.74 21.18 -6.26
C LEU A 349 7.86 22.02 -5.60
N PRO A 350 9.08 22.16 -6.18
CA PRO A 350 10.10 23.02 -5.58
C PRO A 350 9.66 24.48 -5.48
N LEU A 351 9.01 25.01 -6.52
CA LEU A 351 8.46 26.37 -6.52
C LEU A 351 7.32 26.49 -5.51
N LEU A 352 6.38 25.53 -5.53
CA LEU A 352 5.23 25.53 -4.62
C LEU A 352 5.64 25.41 -3.16
N CYS A 353 6.71 24.67 -2.84
CA CYS A 353 7.24 24.56 -1.49
C CYS A 353 7.66 25.93 -0.95
N ARG A 354 8.43 26.69 -1.75
CA ARG A 354 8.85 28.04 -1.39
C ARG A 354 7.68 29.00 -1.25
N GLN A 355 6.69 28.92 -2.14
CA GLN A 355 5.57 29.87 -2.15
C GLN A 355 4.50 29.56 -1.09
N LEU A 356 4.21 28.29 -0.84
CA LEU A 356 3.15 27.87 0.11
C LEU A 356 3.67 27.63 1.52
N LEU A 357 4.92 27.13 1.68
CA LEU A 357 5.50 26.82 2.99
C LEU A 357 6.63 27.77 3.39
N GLY A 358 7.22 28.53 2.46
CA GLY A 358 8.39 29.35 2.74
C GLY A 358 9.68 28.53 2.95
N GLU A 359 9.69 27.27 2.52
CA GLU A 359 10.79 26.31 2.71
C GLU A 359 11.29 25.79 1.35
N ASP A 360 12.56 25.39 1.26
CA ASP A 360 13.04 24.59 0.12
C ASP A 360 12.61 23.13 0.26
N LEU A 361 12.33 22.49 -0.88
CA LEU A 361 11.89 21.09 -0.93
C LEU A 361 13.04 20.15 -0.51
N LYS A 362 12.84 19.44 0.61
CA LYS A 362 13.86 18.54 1.19
C LYS A 362 13.94 17.19 0.49
N LEU A 363 12.81 16.70 -0.01
CA LEU A 363 12.71 15.40 -0.68
C LEU A 363 12.33 15.60 -2.16
N PRO A 364 13.31 15.56 -3.08
CA PRO A 364 13.07 15.83 -4.48
C PRO A 364 12.25 14.70 -5.14
N SER A 365 11.48 15.06 -6.15
CA SER A 365 10.88 14.09 -7.07
C SER A 365 11.89 13.67 -8.14
N LEU A 366 11.59 12.61 -8.89
CA LEU A 366 12.30 12.32 -10.13
C LEU A 366 12.27 13.54 -11.06
N ALA A 367 13.37 13.76 -11.80
CA ALA A 367 13.41 14.83 -12.79
C ALA A 367 12.25 14.62 -13.77
N THR A 368 11.37 15.62 -13.84
CA THR A 368 10.07 15.53 -14.52
C THR A 368 9.89 16.76 -15.37
N TRP A 369 9.59 16.54 -16.64
CA TRP A 369 9.34 17.54 -17.67
C TRP A 369 7.88 17.46 -18.08
N TRP A 370 7.09 18.48 -17.76
CA TRP A 370 5.69 18.51 -18.17
C TRP A 370 5.56 19.01 -19.61
N CYS A 371 5.06 18.16 -20.49
CA CYS A 371 4.98 18.46 -21.93
C CYS A 371 3.98 19.57 -22.27
N GLY A 372 3.20 20.07 -21.31
CA GLY A 372 2.36 21.26 -21.50
C GLY A 372 3.18 22.54 -21.71
N ASP A 373 4.40 22.60 -21.17
CA ASP A 373 5.34 23.67 -21.47
C ASP A 373 6.03 23.40 -22.83
N PRO A 374 5.99 24.34 -23.79
CA PRO A 374 6.63 24.16 -25.10
C PRO A 374 8.13 23.85 -25.06
N ALA A 375 8.88 24.42 -24.12
CA ALA A 375 10.32 24.20 -23.98
C ALA A 375 10.59 22.78 -23.46
N GLU A 376 9.89 22.38 -22.40
CA GLU A 376 10.04 21.05 -21.82
C GLU A 376 9.55 19.94 -22.75
N ARG A 377 8.48 20.21 -23.51
CA ARG A 377 8.04 19.33 -24.60
C ARG A 377 9.13 19.15 -25.65
N GLY A 378 9.80 20.23 -26.06
CA GLY A 378 10.93 20.17 -27.00
C GLY A 378 12.01 19.23 -26.49
N TYR A 379 12.43 19.41 -25.23
CA TYR A 379 13.41 18.56 -24.57
C TYR A 379 13.00 17.07 -24.56
N VAL A 380 11.74 16.78 -24.19
CA VAL A 380 11.22 15.40 -24.15
C VAL A 380 11.20 14.75 -25.54
N LEU A 381 10.81 15.50 -26.58
CA LEU A 381 10.77 14.97 -27.95
C LEU A 381 12.18 14.72 -28.52
N GLU A 382 13.14 15.58 -28.18
CA GLU A 382 14.54 15.46 -28.59
C GLU A 382 15.26 14.29 -27.91
N HIS A 383 15.00 14.07 -26.61
CA HIS A 383 15.68 13.07 -25.77
C HIS A 383 14.81 11.85 -25.45
N LEU A 384 13.84 11.56 -26.32
CA LEU A 384 12.85 10.52 -26.08
C LEU A 384 13.50 9.16 -25.81
N ASP A 385 14.64 8.85 -26.45
CA ASP A 385 15.42 7.62 -26.30
C ASP A 385 15.97 7.40 -24.87
N ARG A 386 16.04 8.44 -24.05
CA ARG A 386 16.61 8.39 -22.69
C ARG A 386 15.56 8.56 -21.59
N LEU A 387 14.32 8.84 -21.97
CA LEU A 387 13.26 9.23 -21.05
C LEU A 387 12.15 8.19 -21.00
N VAL A 388 11.47 8.15 -19.85
CA VAL A 388 10.21 7.43 -19.68
C VAL A 388 9.08 8.43 -19.82
N VAL A 389 8.24 8.28 -20.85
CA VAL A 389 7.08 9.13 -21.06
C VAL A 389 5.87 8.51 -20.37
N ARG A 390 5.11 9.31 -19.63
CA ARG A 390 3.90 8.87 -18.94
C ARG A 390 2.74 9.81 -19.18
N SER A 391 1.54 9.24 -19.21
CA SER A 391 0.31 10.00 -19.10
C SER A 391 0.12 10.50 -17.66
N ILE A 392 -0.40 11.72 -17.49
CA ILE A 392 -0.79 12.24 -16.18
C ILE A 392 -2.06 11.58 -15.63
N LEU A 393 -2.88 10.99 -16.51
CA LEU A 393 -4.11 10.30 -16.10
C LEU A 393 -3.77 9.03 -15.31
N ALA A 394 -4.55 8.77 -14.26
CA ALA A 394 -4.48 7.54 -13.47
C ALA A 394 -4.60 6.31 -14.39
N ASP A 395 -3.72 5.32 -14.19
CA ASP A 395 -3.56 4.11 -15.01
C ASP A 395 -3.29 4.36 -16.50
N GLY A 396 -2.78 5.55 -16.81
CA GLY A 396 -2.36 5.90 -18.16
C GLY A 396 -1.15 5.09 -18.62
N PRO A 397 -0.99 4.91 -19.94
CA PRO A 397 0.16 4.21 -20.50
C PRO A 397 1.48 4.89 -20.13
N CYS A 398 2.50 4.04 -19.98
CA CYS A 398 3.90 4.38 -19.77
C CYS A 398 4.69 3.86 -20.96
N TRP A 399 5.60 4.68 -21.49
CA TRP A 399 6.47 4.30 -22.59
C TRP A 399 7.92 4.47 -22.17
N ASP A 400 8.68 3.39 -22.29
CA ASP A 400 10.12 3.43 -22.14
C ASP A 400 10.74 3.81 -23.49
N GLY A 401 11.14 5.07 -23.64
CA GLY A 401 11.50 5.59 -24.95
C GLY A 401 12.74 4.94 -25.56
N GLY A 402 13.61 4.34 -24.74
CA GLY A 402 14.77 3.56 -25.20
C GLY A 402 14.40 2.18 -25.77
N GLN A 403 13.20 1.66 -25.45
CA GLN A 403 12.71 0.37 -25.92
C GLN A 403 11.68 0.48 -27.07
N LEU A 404 11.32 1.70 -27.48
CA LEU A 404 10.32 1.90 -28.54
C LEU A 404 10.89 1.62 -29.93
N ASP A 405 10.14 0.87 -30.73
CA ASP A 405 10.39 0.80 -32.18
C ASP A 405 10.06 2.14 -32.87
N ALA A 406 10.53 2.31 -34.12
CA ALA A 406 10.36 3.56 -34.85
C ALA A 406 8.89 3.94 -35.09
N ALA A 407 8.00 2.95 -35.28
CA ALA A 407 6.59 3.20 -35.53
C ALA A 407 5.84 3.61 -34.24
N ALA A 408 6.14 2.94 -33.12
CA ALA A 408 5.65 3.26 -31.79
C ALA A 408 6.13 4.63 -31.33
N ARG A 409 7.40 4.96 -31.62
CA ARG A 409 7.96 6.29 -31.39
C ARG A 409 7.18 7.36 -32.16
N ALA A 410 6.96 7.19 -33.46
CA ALA A 410 6.20 8.15 -34.26
C ALA A 410 4.77 8.35 -33.73
N ARG A 411 4.08 7.25 -33.36
CA ARG A 411 2.74 7.31 -32.74
C ARG A 411 2.75 8.05 -31.40
N LEU A 412 3.78 7.84 -30.57
CA LEU A 412 3.90 8.54 -29.30
C LEU A 412 4.12 10.05 -29.50
N VAL A 413 4.98 10.42 -30.44
CA VAL A 413 5.22 11.83 -30.79
C VAL A 413 3.94 12.51 -31.26
N GLU A 414 3.18 11.87 -32.16
CA GLU A 414 1.89 12.39 -32.63
C GLU A 414 0.90 12.60 -31.47
N ARG A 415 0.82 11.64 -30.53
CA ARG A 415 -0.02 11.75 -29.33
C ARG A 415 0.39 12.90 -28.43
N ILE A 416 1.68 13.07 -28.18
CA ILE A 416 2.22 14.17 -27.37
C ILE A 416 1.91 15.51 -28.04
N GLN A 417 2.11 15.62 -29.36
CA GLN A 417 1.82 16.85 -30.10
C GLN A 417 0.33 17.20 -30.10
N ALA A 418 -0.55 16.20 -30.16
CA ALA A 418 -2.00 16.41 -30.14
C ALA A 418 -2.52 16.90 -28.78
N ASN A 419 -2.02 16.34 -27.67
CA ASN A 419 -2.49 16.70 -26.32
C ASN A 419 -1.31 16.82 -25.32
N PRO A 420 -0.44 17.83 -25.49
CA PRO A 420 0.85 17.93 -24.79
C PRO A 420 0.71 17.96 -23.26
N TYR A 421 -0.27 18.70 -22.76
CA TYR A 421 -0.55 18.87 -21.33
C TYR A 421 -0.88 17.55 -20.60
N ARG A 422 -1.20 16.47 -21.32
CA ARG A 422 -1.50 15.14 -20.74
C ARG A 422 -0.28 14.27 -20.49
N PHE A 423 0.92 14.73 -20.87
CA PHE A 423 2.13 13.91 -20.82
C PHE A 423 3.22 14.55 -19.97
N VAL A 424 4.02 13.68 -19.36
CA VAL A 424 5.27 14.03 -18.70
C VAL A 424 6.39 13.15 -19.24
N GLY A 425 7.57 13.71 -19.44
CA GLY A 425 8.81 12.94 -19.54
C GLY A 425 9.45 12.86 -18.15
N GLN A 426 9.97 11.70 -17.78
CA GLN A 426 10.72 11.50 -16.53
C GLN A 426 12.02 10.77 -16.81
N GLU A 427 13.04 11.03 -16.00
CA GLU A 427 14.22 10.16 -15.99
C GLU A 427 13.84 8.71 -15.63
N PRO A 428 14.54 7.71 -16.21
CA PRO A 428 14.41 6.33 -15.77
C PRO A 428 14.60 6.22 -14.26
N LEU A 429 13.84 5.32 -13.61
CA LEU A 429 13.97 5.16 -12.17
C LEU A 429 15.38 4.72 -11.80
N PRO A 430 16.11 5.50 -10.99
CA PRO A 430 17.39 5.08 -10.48
C PRO A 430 17.10 4.18 -9.29
N LEU A 431 17.19 2.87 -9.49
CA LEU A 431 16.84 1.88 -8.45
C LEU A 431 18.09 1.29 -7.82
N SER A 432 18.11 1.28 -6.50
CA SER A 432 19.02 0.46 -5.73
C SER A 432 18.62 -1.01 -5.82
N THR A 433 19.57 -1.89 -5.52
CA THR A 433 19.33 -3.33 -5.41
C THR A 433 19.31 -3.77 -3.96
N ALA A 434 18.41 -4.71 -3.64
CA ALA A 434 18.35 -5.36 -2.35
C ALA A 434 18.50 -6.89 -2.50
N PRO A 435 19.08 -7.59 -1.51
CA PRO A 435 19.28 -9.03 -1.57
C PRO A 435 17.95 -9.77 -1.48
N VAL A 436 17.68 -10.70 -2.38
CA VAL A 436 16.49 -11.58 -2.41
C VAL A 436 16.95 -13.02 -2.31
N LEU A 437 16.23 -13.83 -1.55
CA LEU A 437 16.49 -15.27 -1.47
C LEU A 437 15.85 -15.96 -2.69
N GLU A 438 16.68 -16.58 -3.51
CA GLU A 438 16.27 -17.39 -4.66
C GLU A 438 17.05 -18.71 -4.64
N GLU A 439 16.35 -19.84 -4.51
CA GLU A 439 16.92 -21.19 -4.54
C GLU A 439 18.07 -21.38 -3.52
N GLY A 440 17.89 -20.86 -2.29
CA GLY A 440 18.90 -20.91 -1.23
C GLY A 440 20.11 -20.00 -1.44
N ARG A 441 20.11 -19.11 -2.44
CA ARG A 441 21.16 -18.11 -2.71
C ARG A 441 20.60 -16.70 -2.61
N LEU A 442 21.46 -15.72 -2.35
CA LEU A 442 21.09 -14.31 -2.36
C LEU A 442 21.39 -13.69 -3.73
N THR A 443 20.41 -13.04 -4.34
CA THR A 443 20.56 -12.32 -5.61
C THR A 443 20.12 -10.86 -5.48
N PRO A 444 20.83 -9.89 -6.08
CA PRO A 444 20.44 -8.49 -6.07
C PRO A 444 19.21 -8.28 -6.97
N ARG A 445 18.17 -7.66 -6.44
CA ARG A 445 16.98 -7.27 -7.21
C ARG A 445 16.65 -5.80 -7.01
N PRO A 446 16.24 -5.06 -8.05
CA PRO A 446 15.83 -3.67 -7.91
C PRO A 446 14.69 -3.51 -6.90
N VAL A 447 14.77 -2.47 -6.06
CA VAL A 447 13.80 -2.22 -4.99
C VAL A 447 13.09 -0.86 -5.14
N ILE A 448 11.78 -0.85 -4.89
CA ILE A 448 10.98 0.37 -4.67
C ILE A 448 10.40 0.32 -3.27
N LEU A 449 10.34 1.48 -2.64
CA LEU A 449 9.82 1.63 -1.30
C LEU A 449 8.54 2.46 -1.33
N ARG A 450 7.58 2.16 -0.48
CA ARG A 450 6.43 3.02 -0.21
C ARG A 450 6.42 3.38 1.26
N GLY A 451 6.65 4.66 1.55
CA GLY A 451 6.48 5.23 2.88
C GLY A 451 5.01 5.62 3.12
N PHE A 452 4.59 5.61 4.38
CA PHE A 452 3.25 6.04 4.79
C PHE A 452 3.33 7.17 5.81
N VAL A 453 2.47 8.17 5.64
CA VAL A 453 2.37 9.34 6.50
C VAL A 453 0.92 9.50 6.94
N VAL A 454 0.69 9.75 8.22
CA VAL A 454 -0.63 10.03 8.78
C VAL A 454 -0.62 11.38 9.50
N ALA A 455 -1.74 12.10 9.51
CA ALA A 455 -1.85 13.33 10.29
C ALA A 455 -1.69 13.03 11.79
N ASP A 456 -1.14 13.98 12.54
CA ASP A 456 -0.94 13.89 13.98
C ASP A 456 -1.08 15.31 14.58
N GLY A 457 -2.27 15.63 15.09
CA GLY A 457 -2.62 17.00 15.46
C GLY A 457 -2.45 17.99 14.29
N ASP A 458 -1.64 19.03 14.51
CA ASP A 458 -1.32 20.02 13.48
C ASP A 458 -0.27 19.54 12.46
N GLY A 459 0.51 18.51 12.82
CA GLY A 459 1.59 17.96 12.01
C GLY A 459 1.24 16.62 11.33
N TYR A 460 2.29 15.86 11.06
CA TYR A 460 2.21 14.53 10.48
C TYR A 460 3.21 13.59 11.15
N ARG A 461 2.88 12.30 11.16
CA ARG A 461 3.73 11.21 11.62
C ARG A 461 4.01 10.25 10.48
N VAL A 462 5.27 9.88 10.31
CA VAL A 462 5.71 8.92 9.30
C VAL A 462 5.82 7.52 9.92
N MET A 463 5.27 6.51 9.26
CA MET A 463 5.41 5.11 9.66
C MET A 463 6.89 4.72 9.59
N PRO A 464 7.54 4.25 10.67
CA PRO A 464 8.93 3.82 10.60
C PRO A 464 9.09 2.59 9.70
N GLY A 465 9.61 2.80 8.49
CA GLY A 465 9.67 1.79 7.43
C GLY A 465 8.53 1.98 6.44
N GLY A 466 7.97 0.87 5.96
CA GLY A 466 6.91 0.88 4.96
C GLY A 466 6.95 -0.38 4.11
N LEU A 467 6.33 -0.31 2.94
CA LEU A 467 6.29 -1.46 2.04
C LEU A 467 7.49 -1.41 1.11
N ALA A 468 8.39 -2.39 1.21
CA ALA A 468 9.44 -2.61 0.22
C ALA A 468 8.98 -3.66 -0.81
N ARG A 469 9.18 -3.38 -2.10
CA ARG A 469 8.85 -4.29 -3.20
C ARG A 469 10.07 -4.48 -4.08
N VAL A 470 10.35 -5.73 -4.40
CA VAL A 470 11.42 -6.15 -5.31
C VAL A 470 10.83 -6.88 -6.51
N SER A 471 11.60 -6.91 -7.60
CA SER A 471 11.20 -7.57 -8.83
C SER A 471 12.38 -8.21 -9.54
N SER A 472 12.09 -9.21 -10.38
CA SER A 472 13.07 -9.90 -11.24
C SER A 472 13.70 -9.00 -12.32
N GLY A 473 13.10 -7.84 -12.64
CA GLY A 473 13.57 -6.86 -13.62
C GLY A 473 12.77 -5.55 -13.58
N LEU A 474 13.23 -4.53 -14.33
CA LEU A 474 12.63 -3.18 -14.36
C LEU A 474 11.20 -3.18 -14.94
N ASP A 475 10.96 -3.93 -16.01
CA ASP A 475 9.65 -4.03 -16.66
C ASP A 475 8.64 -4.79 -15.78
N THR A 476 9.12 -5.81 -15.05
CA THR A 476 8.30 -6.54 -14.08
C THR A 476 8.09 -5.77 -12.79
N LEU A 477 8.97 -4.84 -12.41
CA LEU A 477 8.84 -4.00 -11.23
C LEU A 477 7.71 -2.97 -11.37
N ARG A 478 7.58 -2.40 -12.57
CA ARG A 478 6.45 -1.52 -12.95
C ARG A 478 5.14 -2.28 -12.86
N ALA A 479 5.10 -3.50 -13.39
CA ALA A 479 3.97 -4.40 -13.23
C ALA A 479 3.77 -4.81 -11.76
N SER A 480 4.82 -4.98 -10.96
CA SER A 480 4.76 -5.40 -9.54
C SER A 480 4.09 -4.36 -8.64
N LEU A 481 4.22 -3.07 -8.96
CA LEU A 481 3.52 -2.01 -8.26
C LEU A 481 1.99 -2.11 -8.40
N GLN A 482 1.51 -2.65 -9.53
CA GLN A 482 0.09 -2.80 -9.88
C GLN A 482 -0.45 -4.25 -9.75
N ASN A 483 0.41 -5.27 -9.86
CA ASN A 483 0.03 -6.68 -10.08
C ASN A 483 0.61 -7.67 -9.05
N GLY A 484 1.18 -7.18 -7.94
CA GLY A 484 1.73 -8.00 -6.87
C GLY A 484 3.13 -8.55 -7.16
N GLY A 485 4.15 -7.88 -6.63
CA GLY A 485 5.55 -8.33 -6.63
C GLY A 485 5.95 -9.06 -5.34
N ILE A 486 7.21 -9.46 -5.25
CA ILE A 486 7.80 -9.96 -4.00
C ILE A 486 7.95 -8.78 -3.06
N SER A 487 7.37 -8.88 -1.87
CA SER A 487 7.47 -7.86 -0.83
C SER A 487 8.53 -8.22 0.19
N LYS A 488 9.08 -7.18 0.82
CA LYS A 488 10.07 -7.27 1.89
C LYS A 488 9.60 -6.46 3.07
N ASP A 489 10.02 -6.89 4.25
CA ASP A 489 9.85 -6.09 5.45
C ASP A 489 10.97 -5.04 5.54
N TRP A 490 10.61 -3.77 5.71
CA TRP A 490 11.56 -2.66 5.76
C TRP A 490 11.86 -2.27 7.21
N TRP A 491 13.05 -2.61 7.66
CA TRP A 491 13.53 -2.39 9.02
C TRP A 491 14.16 -1.01 9.17
N VAL A 492 13.61 -0.22 10.08
CA VAL A 492 14.30 0.97 10.59
C VAL A 492 14.93 0.62 11.92
N LEU A 493 16.26 0.67 11.95
CA LEU A 493 17.03 0.36 13.12
C LEU A 493 16.87 1.45 14.20
N ALA A 494 16.71 1.01 15.44
CA ALA A 494 16.65 1.83 16.64
C ALA A 494 17.99 1.73 17.41
N PRO A 495 18.33 2.73 18.23
CA PRO A 495 19.53 2.66 19.08
C PRO A 495 19.44 1.56 20.15
N THR A 496 18.22 1.20 20.56
CA THR A 496 17.95 0.18 21.58
C THR A 496 16.74 -0.68 21.21
N PRO A 497 16.71 -1.97 21.64
CA PRO A 497 15.53 -2.82 21.48
C PRO A 497 14.30 -2.22 22.17
N GLN A 498 13.21 -2.05 21.42
CA GLN A 498 11.94 -1.54 21.95
C GLN A 498 11.08 -2.71 22.45
N ARG A 499 10.20 -2.52 23.45
CA ARG A 499 9.24 -3.58 23.87
C ARG A 499 8.20 -3.85 22.77
N HIS A 500 7.71 -5.08 22.67
CA HIS A 500 6.64 -5.44 21.73
C HIS A 500 5.29 -4.94 22.25
N VAL A 501 4.60 -4.13 21.45
CA VAL A 501 3.24 -3.64 21.71
C VAL A 501 2.43 -3.93 20.46
N SER A 502 1.27 -4.57 20.62
CA SER A 502 0.33 -4.86 19.53
C SER A 502 -1.05 -4.38 19.95
N LEU A 503 -1.80 -3.79 19.01
CA LEU A 503 -3.20 -3.43 19.23
C LEU A 503 -4.15 -4.62 19.09
N LEU A 504 -3.70 -5.73 18.51
CA LEU A 504 -4.48 -6.95 18.51
C LEU A 504 -4.67 -7.39 19.95
N ARG A 505 -5.93 -7.64 20.34
CA ARG A 505 -6.28 -8.17 21.66
C ARG A 505 -5.41 -9.38 21.96
N GLN A 506 -4.47 -9.22 22.88
CA GLN A 506 -3.84 -10.35 23.53
C GLN A 506 -4.87 -10.92 24.52
N SER A 507 -5.23 -12.19 24.36
CA SER A 507 -6.28 -12.89 25.09
C SER A 507 -5.92 -13.10 26.57
N TYR A 508 -5.75 -12.02 27.34
CA TYR A 508 -5.46 -12.06 28.78
C TYR A 508 -6.65 -11.61 29.65
N GLY A 509 -7.83 -11.37 29.05
CA GLY A 509 -9.05 -10.99 29.77
C GLY A 509 -10.27 -11.81 29.33
N PRO A 510 -11.32 -11.88 30.17
CA PRO A 510 -12.55 -12.59 29.82
C PRO A 510 -13.15 -11.96 28.55
N ILE A 511 -13.46 -12.81 27.57
CA ILE A 511 -14.21 -12.39 26.39
C ILE A 511 -15.59 -11.96 26.88
N VAL A 512 -15.83 -10.65 26.91
CA VAL A 512 -17.17 -10.11 27.14
C VAL A 512 -17.98 -10.41 25.89
N VAL A 513 -18.74 -11.51 25.94
CA VAL A 513 -19.69 -11.87 24.89
C VAL A 513 -20.90 -10.95 25.04
N THR A 514 -20.93 -9.85 24.30
CA THR A 514 -22.15 -9.06 24.11
C THR A 514 -23.06 -9.83 23.15
N ARG A 515 -24.22 -10.29 23.63
CA ARG A 515 -25.23 -11.02 22.83
C ARG A 515 -26.20 -10.08 22.12
N ASP A 516 -25.76 -8.87 21.81
CA ASP A 516 -26.61 -7.86 21.17
C ASP A 516 -26.40 -7.97 19.66
N GLY A 517 -27.10 -8.90 19.02
CA GLY A 517 -27.08 -9.12 17.57
C GLY A 517 -27.64 -7.95 16.73
N SER A 518 -27.91 -6.81 17.36
CA SER A 518 -28.40 -5.57 16.74
C SER A 518 -27.35 -4.84 15.91
N ASP A 519 -26.08 -5.16 16.12
CA ASP A 519 -24.94 -4.38 15.65
C ASP A 519 -24.42 -4.85 14.29
N LEU A 520 -24.96 -5.99 13.81
CA LEU A 520 -24.60 -6.58 12.55
C LEU A 520 -25.16 -5.75 11.37
N PRO A 521 -24.34 -5.38 10.38
CA PRO A 521 -24.83 -4.78 9.14
C PRO A 521 -25.86 -5.68 8.46
N SER A 522 -26.91 -5.09 7.87
CA SER A 522 -28.01 -5.86 7.28
C SER A 522 -27.56 -6.82 6.17
N ARG A 523 -26.57 -6.42 5.36
CA ARG A 523 -26.00 -7.27 4.31
C ARG A 523 -25.26 -8.47 4.88
N VAL A 524 -24.40 -8.26 5.88
CA VAL A 524 -23.69 -9.35 6.58
C VAL A 524 -24.69 -10.33 7.21
N ALA A 525 -25.82 -9.82 7.73
CA ALA A 525 -26.89 -10.67 8.24
C ALA A 525 -27.52 -11.54 7.15
N ASP A 526 -27.78 -10.98 5.96
CA ASP A 526 -28.31 -11.72 4.82
C ASP A 526 -27.30 -12.76 4.29
N ASP A 527 -26.02 -12.38 4.20
CA ASP A 527 -24.94 -13.29 3.81
C ASP A 527 -24.83 -14.48 4.78
N LEU A 528 -24.89 -14.24 6.09
CA LEU A 528 -24.90 -15.30 7.11
C LEU A 528 -26.17 -16.17 7.03
N TYR A 529 -27.32 -15.58 6.72
CA TYR A 529 -28.56 -16.33 6.51
C TYR A 529 -28.43 -17.29 5.32
N TRP A 530 -27.95 -16.80 4.18
CA TRP A 530 -27.72 -17.62 2.99
C TRP A 530 -26.65 -18.67 3.22
N MET A 531 -25.53 -18.31 3.84
CA MET A 531 -24.47 -19.25 4.21
C MET A 531 -25.02 -20.38 5.08
N GLY A 532 -25.76 -20.07 6.14
CA GLY A 532 -26.39 -21.07 7.01
C GLY A 532 -27.33 -22.00 6.23
N ARG A 533 -28.19 -21.42 5.37
CA ARG A 533 -29.09 -22.20 4.53
C ARG A 533 -28.36 -23.12 3.55
N TYR A 534 -27.26 -22.67 2.96
CA TYR A 534 -26.45 -23.48 2.05
C TYR A 534 -25.65 -24.56 2.79
N LEU A 535 -25.15 -24.27 4.00
CA LEU A 535 -24.50 -25.26 4.85
C LEU A 535 -25.46 -26.37 5.27
N GLU A 536 -26.68 -26.04 5.68
CA GLU A 536 -27.72 -27.04 6.01
C GLU A 536 -28.08 -27.91 4.81
N ARG A 537 -28.19 -27.32 3.61
CA ARG A 537 -28.39 -28.07 2.36
C ARG A 537 -27.22 -28.97 2.05
N LEU A 538 -25.99 -28.48 2.19
CA LEU A 538 -24.78 -29.25 1.95
C LEU A 538 -24.65 -30.43 2.92
N ASP A 539 -24.91 -30.21 4.22
CA ASP A 539 -24.90 -31.28 5.23
C ASP A 539 -25.97 -32.33 4.91
N SER A 540 -27.19 -31.90 4.59
CA SER A 540 -28.29 -32.80 4.19
C SER A 540 -27.93 -33.64 2.96
N THR A 541 -27.37 -33.01 1.91
CA THR A 541 -26.92 -33.71 0.70
C THR A 541 -25.74 -34.64 0.98
N ALA A 542 -24.76 -34.22 1.79
CA ALA A 542 -23.62 -35.05 2.17
C ALA A 542 -24.04 -36.30 2.95
N ARG A 543 -25.00 -36.16 3.88
CA ARG A 543 -25.60 -37.30 4.60
C ARG A 543 -26.32 -38.26 3.67
N LEU A 544 -27.11 -37.73 2.74
CA LEU A 544 -27.85 -38.56 1.77
C LEU A 544 -26.90 -39.29 0.81
N LEU A 545 -25.86 -38.60 0.31
CA LEU A 545 -24.81 -39.22 -0.50
C LEU A 545 -24.07 -40.31 0.26
N ARG A 546 -23.72 -40.06 1.53
CA ARG A 546 -23.05 -41.06 2.38
C ARG A 546 -23.90 -42.31 2.56
N GLU A 547 -25.20 -42.16 2.81
CA GLU A 547 -26.14 -43.29 2.91
C GLU A 547 -26.29 -44.02 1.56
N ALA A 548 -26.44 -43.28 0.46
CA ALA A 548 -26.53 -43.86 -0.88
C ALA A 548 -25.26 -44.64 -1.27
N PHE A 549 -24.07 -44.10 -0.98
CA PHE A 549 -22.80 -44.80 -1.18
C PHE A 549 -22.68 -46.02 -0.27
N GLY A 550 -23.11 -45.92 0.99
CA GLY A 550 -23.18 -47.07 1.90
C GLY A 550 -23.99 -48.21 1.30
N ARG A 551 -25.21 -47.91 0.81
CA ARG A 551 -26.08 -48.91 0.18
C ARG A 551 -25.56 -49.43 -1.16
N LEU A 552 -24.93 -48.60 -1.99
CA LEU A 552 -24.30 -49.04 -3.23
C LEU A 552 -23.15 -50.02 -2.97
N LEU A 553 -22.32 -49.74 -1.96
CA LEU A 553 -21.22 -50.62 -1.54
C LEU A 553 -21.73 -51.93 -0.93
N GLU A 554 -22.80 -51.88 -0.13
CA GLU A 554 -23.48 -53.09 0.37
C GLU A 554 -24.09 -53.90 -0.77
N TRP A 555 -24.68 -53.23 -1.77
CA TRP A 555 -25.27 -53.88 -2.94
C TRP A 555 -24.23 -54.54 -3.86
N GLU A 556 -23.06 -53.93 -4.07
CA GLU A 556 -21.94 -54.57 -4.77
C GLU A 556 -21.36 -55.78 -4.02
N GLN A 557 -21.45 -55.82 -2.69
CA GLN A 557 -21.01 -56.96 -1.89
C GLN A 557 -22.03 -58.11 -1.93
N ASP A 558 -23.33 -57.80 -1.93
CA ASP A 558 -24.39 -58.81 -1.96
C ASP A 558 -24.67 -59.35 -3.38
N ASN A 559 -24.41 -58.57 -4.44
CA ASN A 559 -24.61 -58.98 -5.84
C ASN A 559 -23.29 -59.35 -6.55
N THR A 560 -22.57 -60.32 -5.99
CA THR A 560 -21.73 -61.21 -6.80
C THR A 560 -22.60 -62.26 -7.51
N ASP A 561 -23.66 -61.81 -8.19
CA ASP A 561 -24.56 -62.63 -9.02
C ASP A 561 -25.06 -61.80 -10.23
N GLU A 562 -24.15 -61.60 -11.18
CA GLU A 562 -24.28 -61.53 -12.65
C GLU A 562 -25.52 -60.97 -13.41
N ARG A 563 -26.52 -60.27 -12.85
CA ARG A 563 -27.74 -59.94 -13.66
C ARG A 563 -28.33 -58.52 -13.67
N CYS A 564 -27.75 -57.51 -13.05
CA CYS A 564 -28.39 -56.17 -13.01
C CYS A 564 -27.83 -55.11 -13.98
N LEU A 565 -27.00 -55.47 -14.96
CA LEU A 565 -26.41 -54.49 -15.89
C LEU A 565 -27.26 -54.19 -17.14
N ASP A 566 -28.33 -54.96 -17.41
CA ASP A 566 -29.16 -54.79 -18.62
C ASP A 566 -30.36 -53.81 -18.45
N ASP A 567 -30.72 -53.41 -17.22
CA ASP A 567 -31.91 -52.58 -16.95
C ASP A 567 -31.60 -51.07 -16.76
N LEU A 568 -30.36 -50.63 -17.04
CA LEU A 568 -29.92 -49.23 -16.87
C LEU A 568 -29.39 -48.55 -18.16
N LEU A 569 -29.62 -49.16 -19.33
CA LEU A 569 -29.53 -48.51 -20.65
C LEU A 569 -30.94 -48.19 -21.16
#